data_AF-A0AA92L7N4-F1
#
_entry.id   AF-A0AA92L7N4-F1
#
_cell.length_a   1.000
_cell.length_b   1.000
_cell.length_c   1.000
_cell.angle_alpha   90.00
_cell.angle_beta   90.00
_cell.angle_gamma   90.00
#
_symmetry.space_group_name_H-M   'P 1'
#
loop_
_entity.id
_entity.type
_entity.pdbx_description
1 polymer ?
#
loop_
_entity_poly.entity_id
_entity_poly.type
_entity_poly.pdbx_seq_one_letter_code
_entity_poly.pdbx_strand_id
1 'polypeptide(L)'
;MKQIHVRLGPLALLLTVIVICMTVLGLLALTTARGDLSMARRYAEAVDTRYSLEAKGQAFLWETAKDPGALNQLERDKNGTFWRILSENGMSLRIGLAGKGRGFRVVSWQFTQESWEPKEDIGGLWNGG
;
A
#
# COMPACT_ATOMS: atom_id res chain seq x y z
N MET A 1 -16.88 -63.92 -23.09
CA MET A 1 -16.73 -62.47 -22.90
C MET A 1 -17.17 -62.14 -21.49
N LYS A 2 -16.25 -61.70 -20.61
CA LYS A 2 -16.54 -61.48 -19.18
C LYS A 2 -17.31 -60.16 -19.03
N GLN A 3 -18.61 -60.23 -18.79
CA GLN A 3 -19.40 -59.03 -18.50
C GLN A 3 -19.04 -58.51 -17.11
N ILE A 4 -18.43 -57.34 -17.07
CA ILE A 4 -18.14 -56.62 -15.83
C ILE A 4 -19.43 -55.86 -15.49
N HIS A 5 -20.15 -56.31 -14.46
CA HIS A 5 -21.28 -55.55 -13.92
C HIS A 5 -20.75 -54.28 -13.23
N VAL A 6 -20.77 -53.16 -13.95
CA VAL A 6 -20.46 -51.85 -13.39
C VAL A 6 -21.56 -51.50 -12.39
N ARG A 7 -21.19 -51.29 -11.11
CA ARG A 7 -22.12 -50.79 -10.09
C ARG A 7 -22.34 -49.29 -10.33
N LEU A 8 -23.32 -48.96 -11.19
CA LEU A 8 -23.61 -47.57 -11.59
C LEU A 8 -23.91 -46.63 -10.41
N GLY A 9 -24.57 -47.12 -9.35
CA GLY A 9 -24.95 -46.29 -8.19
C GLY A 9 -23.76 -45.67 -7.44
N PRO A 10 -22.84 -46.49 -6.89
CA PRO A 10 -21.64 -45.98 -6.20
C PRO A 10 -20.70 -45.15 -7.10
N LEU A 11 -20.58 -45.52 -8.38
CA LEU A 11 -19.76 -44.78 -9.34
C LEU A 11 -20.31 -43.36 -9.57
N ALA A 12 -21.63 -43.22 -9.75
CA ALA A 12 -22.26 -41.92 -9.91
C ALA A 12 -22.07 -41.04 -8.68
N LEU A 13 -22.17 -41.61 -7.47
CA LEU A 13 -21.96 -40.88 -6.22
C LEU A 13 -20.52 -40.40 -6.06
N LEU A 14 -19.53 -41.20 -6.47
CA LEU A 14 -18.13 -40.78 -6.44
C LEU A 14 -17.87 -39.64 -7.43
N LEU A 15 -18.46 -39.71 -8.63
CA LEU A 15 -18.34 -38.64 -9.63
C LEU A 15 -18.99 -37.34 -9.14
N THR A 16 -20.16 -37.38 -8.51
CA THR A 16 -20.79 -36.15 -8.00
C THR A 16 -19.95 -35.49 -6.91
N VAL A 17 -19.39 -36.27 -5.98
CA VAL A 17 -18.49 -35.74 -4.95
C VAL A 17 -17.26 -35.08 -5.58
N ILE A 18 -16.62 -35.73 -6.56
CA ILE A 18 -15.46 -35.15 -7.25
C ILE A 18 -15.84 -33.84 -7.93
N VAL A 19 -16.98 -33.78 -8.64
CA VAL A 19 -17.44 -32.56 -9.31
C VAL A 19 -17.69 -31.45 -8.30
N ILE A 20 -18.32 -31.75 -7.16
CA ILE A 20 -18.56 -30.78 -6.08
C ILE A 20 -17.21 -30.28 -5.54
N CYS A 21 -16.26 -31.17 -5.27
CA CYS A 21 -14.92 -30.80 -4.79
C CYS A 21 -14.20 -29.90 -5.78
N MET A 22 -14.16 -30.26 -7.07
CA MET A 22 -13.53 -29.43 -8.10
C MET A 22 -14.20 -28.06 -8.23
N THR A 23 -15.53 -28.01 -8.09
CA THR A 23 -16.30 -26.76 -8.13
C THR A 23 -15.95 -25.85 -6.95
N VAL A 24 -15.91 -26.39 -5.73
CA VAL A 24 -15.55 -25.64 -4.53
C VAL A 24 -14.10 -25.15 -4.61
N LEU A 25 -13.16 -26.01 -5.00
CA LEU A 25 -11.76 -25.63 -5.17
C LEU A 25 -11.59 -24.53 -6.23
N GLY A 26 -12.31 -24.64 -7.35
CA GLY A 26 -12.30 -23.61 -8.40
C GLY A 26 -12.87 -22.28 -7.90
N LEU A 27 -13.94 -22.30 -7.12
CA LEU A 27 -14.53 -21.10 -6.54
C LEU A 27 -13.58 -20.44 -5.54
N LEU A 28 -12.96 -21.23 -4.65
CA LEU A 28 -11.97 -20.76 -3.70
C LEU A 28 -10.77 -20.12 -4.41
N ALA A 29 -10.24 -20.78 -5.45
CA ALA A 29 -9.14 -20.23 -6.25
C ALA A 29 -9.50 -18.88 -6.88
N LEU A 30 -10.71 -18.73 -7.43
CA LEU A 30 -11.17 -17.47 -7.99
C LEU A 30 -11.30 -16.38 -6.92
N THR A 31 -11.84 -16.71 -5.74
CA THR A 31 -11.95 -15.74 -4.64
C THR A 31 -10.58 -15.27 -4.14
N THR A 32 -9.61 -16.18 -4.02
CA THR A 32 -8.24 -15.85 -3.63
C THR A 32 -7.58 -14.96 -4.67
N ALA A 33 -7.67 -15.30 -5.96
CA ALA A 33 -7.10 -14.48 -7.04
C ALA A 33 -7.69 -13.06 -7.07
N ARG A 34 -8.99 -12.90 -6.78
CA ARG A 34 -9.61 -11.58 -6.65
C ARG A 34 -9.11 -10.82 -5.42
N GLY A 35 -8.93 -11.51 -4.30
CA GLY A 35 -8.32 -10.95 -3.10
C GLY A 35 -6.91 -10.43 -3.39
N ASP A 36 -6.08 -11.26 -4.01
CA ASP A 36 -4.70 -10.93 -4.38
C ASP A 36 -4.65 -9.73 -5.34
N LEU A 37 -5.51 -9.71 -6.35
CA LEU A 37 -5.61 -8.58 -7.28
C LEU A 37 -6.00 -7.29 -6.55
N SER A 38 -6.96 -7.36 -5.62
CA SER A 38 -7.40 -6.20 -4.85
C SER A 38 -6.27 -5.63 -3.97
N MET A 39 -5.47 -6.50 -3.37
CA MET A 39 -4.31 -6.10 -2.56
C MET A 39 -3.20 -5.53 -3.45
N ALA A 40 -2.87 -6.21 -4.55
CA ALA A 40 -1.86 -5.74 -5.50
C ALA A 40 -2.17 -4.34 -6.03
N ARG A 41 -3.44 -4.03 -6.32
CA ARG A 41 -3.87 -2.69 -6.73
C ARG A 41 -3.66 -1.64 -5.64
N ARG A 42 -4.03 -1.93 -4.41
CA ARG A 42 -3.82 -1.02 -3.27
C ARG A 42 -2.33 -0.77 -3.02
N TYR A 43 -1.51 -1.81 -3.13
CA TYR A 43 -0.05 -1.68 -3.05
C TYR A 43 0.50 -0.81 -4.18
N ALA A 44 0.05 -1.01 -5.41
CA ALA A 44 0.46 -0.20 -6.55
C ALA A 44 0.11 1.29 -6.34
N GLU A 45 -1.11 1.59 -5.89
CA GLU A 45 -1.55 2.96 -5.59
C GLU A 45 -0.76 3.62 -4.45
N ALA A 46 -0.49 2.88 -3.37
CA ALA A 46 0.32 3.37 -2.26
C ALA A 46 1.77 3.66 -2.67
N VAL A 47 2.34 2.80 -3.52
CA VAL A 47 3.70 2.96 -4.05
C VAL A 47 3.78 4.11 -5.05
N ASP A 48 2.78 4.28 -5.90
CA ASP A 48 2.69 5.38 -6.85
C ASP A 48 2.66 6.74 -6.13
N THR A 49 1.80 6.86 -5.10
CA THR A 49 1.76 8.05 -4.23
C THR A 49 3.11 8.31 -3.57
N ARG A 50 3.77 7.27 -3.05
CA ARG A 50 5.09 7.39 -2.42
C ARG A 50 6.15 7.90 -3.40
N TYR A 51 6.17 7.38 -4.63
CA TYR A 51 7.12 7.81 -5.65
C TYR A 51 6.83 9.23 -6.17
N SER A 52 5.56 9.61 -6.27
CA SER A 52 5.19 11.01 -6.58
C SER A 52 5.74 11.98 -5.52
N LEU A 53 5.57 11.65 -4.24
CA LEU A 53 6.14 12.44 -3.14
C LEU A 53 7.66 12.46 -3.15
N GLU A 54 8.31 11.33 -3.45
CA GLU A 54 9.76 11.24 -3.61
C GLU A 54 10.26 12.19 -4.72
N ALA A 55 9.60 12.16 -5.89
CA ALA A 55 9.94 13.02 -7.01
C ALA A 55 9.78 14.51 -6.67
N LYS A 56 8.69 14.87 -5.97
CA LYS A 56 8.46 16.25 -5.48
C LYS A 56 9.52 16.66 -4.46
N GLY A 57 9.91 15.76 -3.56
CA GLY A 57 10.98 15.98 -2.61
C GLY A 57 12.32 16.25 -3.29
N GLN A 58 12.67 15.44 -4.30
CA GLN A 58 13.90 15.63 -5.08
C GLN A 58 13.88 16.92 -5.89
N ALA A 59 12.74 17.29 -6.49
CA ALA A 59 12.57 18.56 -7.18
C ALA A 59 12.78 19.75 -6.23
N PHE A 60 12.22 19.67 -5.02
CA PHE A 60 12.44 20.67 -3.97
C PHE A 60 13.92 20.78 -3.57
N LEU A 61 14.63 19.65 -3.40
CA LEU A 61 16.08 19.69 -3.11
C LEU A 61 16.87 20.34 -4.25
N TRP A 62 16.50 20.06 -5.50
CA TRP A 62 17.13 20.64 -6.68
C TRP A 62 16.93 22.16 -6.74
N GLU A 63 15.72 22.64 -6.48
CA GLU A 63 15.43 24.08 -6.39
C GLU A 63 16.22 24.75 -5.25
N THR A 64 16.25 24.11 -4.08
CA THR A 64 16.99 24.59 -2.91
C THR A 64 18.50 24.61 -3.14
N ALA A 65 19.03 23.71 -3.97
CA ALA A 65 20.43 23.69 -4.34
C ALA A 65 20.81 24.84 -5.30
N LYS A 66 19.86 25.31 -6.12
CA LYS A 66 20.06 26.47 -7.00
C LYS A 66 20.04 27.79 -6.22
N ASP A 67 19.15 27.89 -5.24
CA ASP A 67 19.05 29.04 -4.35
C ASP A 67 19.10 28.61 -2.88
N PRO A 68 20.32 28.53 -2.29
CA PRO A 68 20.47 28.22 -0.87
C PRO A 68 19.79 29.23 0.08
N GLY A 69 19.46 30.44 -0.41
CA GLY A 69 18.73 31.45 0.35
C GLY A 69 17.28 31.05 0.63
N ALA A 70 16.70 30.16 -0.19
CA ALA A 70 15.36 29.63 -0.01
C ALA A 70 15.18 28.88 1.32
N LEU A 71 16.25 28.33 1.90
CA LEU A 71 16.22 27.66 3.21
C LEU A 71 15.76 28.58 4.33
N ASN A 72 16.03 29.89 4.24
CA ASN A 72 15.67 30.85 5.28
C ASN A 72 14.15 31.09 5.37
N GLN A 73 13.39 30.64 4.35
CA GLN A 73 11.93 30.72 4.34
C GLN A 73 11.26 29.51 5.00
N LEU A 74 12.03 28.46 5.31
CA LEU A 74 11.54 27.24 5.92
C LEU A 74 11.53 27.35 7.44
N GLU A 75 10.62 26.62 8.08
CA GLU A 75 10.57 26.52 9.52
C GLU A 75 11.86 25.86 10.04
N ARG A 76 12.52 26.52 10.98
CA ARG A 76 13.78 26.07 11.58
C ARG A 76 13.56 25.66 13.02
N ASP A 77 13.91 24.43 13.35
CA ASP A 77 13.87 23.90 14.72
C ASP A 77 15.05 24.42 15.55
N LYS A 78 14.97 24.28 16.88
CA LYS A 78 15.99 24.64 17.88
C LYS A 78 17.36 24.01 17.58
N ASN A 79 17.38 22.85 16.94
CA ASN A 79 18.59 22.14 16.51
C ASN A 79 19.22 22.69 15.22
N GLY A 80 18.62 23.73 14.62
CA GLY A 80 19.10 24.36 13.41
C GLY A 80 18.71 23.65 12.11
N THR A 81 17.80 22.66 12.19
CA THR A 81 17.27 21.92 11.04
C THR A 81 16.08 22.63 10.43
N PHE A 82 16.09 22.81 9.12
CA PHE A 82 14.98 23.32 8.32
C PHE A 82 14.04 22.18 7.92
N TRP A 83 12.73 22.40 8.04
CA TRP A 83 11.74 21.38 7.75
C TRP A 83 10.85 21.77 6.57
N ARG A 84 10.58 20.78 5.71
CA ARG A 84 9.57 20.85 4.65
C ARG A 84 8.69 19.62 4.74
N ILE A 85 7.37 19.81 4.65
CA ILE A 85 6.38 18.73 4.60
C ILE A 85 5.69 18.81 3.25
N LEU A 86 5.62 17.69 2.55
CA LEU A 86 4.89 17.52 1.29
C LEU A 86 3.81 16.47 1.53
N SER A 87 2.54 16.81 1.36
CA SER A 87 1.42 15.87 1.52
C SER A 87 0.73 15.60 0.19
N GLU A 88 0.38 14.35 -0.06
CA GLU A 88 -0.37 13.88 -1.23
C GLU A 88 -1.11 12.59 -0.90
N ASN A 89 -2.39 12.49 -1.26
CA ASN A 89 -3.24 11.30 -1.07
C ASN A 89 -3.16 10.68 0.35
N GLY A 90 -3.14 11.51 1.41
CA GLY A 90 -3.05 11.06 2.80
C GLY A 90 -1.69 10.50 3.22
N MET A 91 -0.67 10.59 2.37
CA MET A 91 0.73 10.35 2.72
C MET A 91 1.47 11.68 2.77
N SER A 92 2.38 11.82 3.71
CA SER A 92 3.24 12.98 3.85
C SER A 92 4.71 12.56 3.83
N LEU A 93 5.55 13.36 3.17
CA LEU A 93 7.00 13.26 3.19
C LEU A 93 7.54 14.45 3.99
N ARG A 94 8.20 14.15 5.10
CA ARG A 94 8.90 15.12 5.95
C ARG A 94 10.40 15.11 5.63
N ILE A 95 10.89 16.25 5.15
CA ILE A 95 12.27 16.47 4.73
C ILE A 95 12.94 17.41 5.75
N GLY A 96 14.03 16.95 6.35
CA GLY A 96 14.86 17.75 7.26
C GLY A 96 16.19 18.10 6.62
N LEU A 97 16.55 19.38 6.61
CA LEU A 97 17.78 19.91 6.03
C LEU A 97 18.62 20.61 7.11
N ALA A 98 19.90 20.28 7.22
CA ALA A 98 20.86 21.01 8.04
C ALA A 98 21.74 21.87 7.14
N GLY A 99 21.88 23.16 7.46
CA GLY A 99 22.80 24.05 6.75
C GLY A 99 24.26 23.62 6.95
N LYS A 100 25.05 23.61 5.87
CA LYS A 100 26.49 23.33 5.89
C LYS A 100 27.24 24.33 5.00
N GLY A 101 27.76 25.40 5.60
CA GLY A 101 28.49 26.44 4.87
C GLY A 101 27.63 27.08 3.77
N ARG A 102 28.01 26.87 2.50
CA ARG A 102 27.28 27.36 1.32
C ARG A 102 26.21 26.39 0.76
N GLY A 103 25.97 25.26 1.42
CA GLY A 103 24.98 24.27 0.99
C GLY A 103 24.20 23.69 2.15
N PHE A 104 23.56 22.55 1.92
CA PHE A 104 22.79 21.83 2.94
C PHE A 104 23.11 20.34 2.92
N ARG A 105 22.73 19.67 4.00
CA ARG A 105 22.72 18.21 4.14
C ARG A 105 21.32 17.75 4.48
N VAL A 106 20.81 16.75 3.77
CA VAL A 106 19.58 16.06 4.16
C VAL A 106 19.87 15.26 5.43
N VAL A 107 19.17 15.58 6.51
CA VAL A 107 19.30 14.91 7.83
C VAL A 107 18.10 14.03 8.16
N SER A 108 16.97 14.23 7.49
CA SER A 108 15.79 13.39 7.64
C SER A 108 15.01 13.28 6.33
N TRP A 109 14.54 12.06 6.05
CA TRP A 109 13.67 11.73 4.93
C TRP A 109 12.67 10.68 5.40
N GLN A 110 11.48 11.12 5.83
CA GLN A 110 10.52 10.26 6.52
C GLN A 110 9.15 10.37 5.89
N PHE A 111 8.59 9.21 5.53
CA PHE A 111 7.20 9.10 5.13
C PHE A 111 6.33 8.87 6.35
N THR A 112 5.28 9.67 6.48
CA THR A 112 4.25 9.51 7.51
C THR A 112 2.92 9.43 6.81
N GLN A 113 2.16 8.37 7.07
CA GLN A 113 0.78 8.30 6.64
C GLN A 113 -0.04 9.18 7.59
N GLU A 114 -0.74 10.18 7.07
CA GLU A 114 -1.72 10.93 7.86
C GLU A 114 -2.73 9.89 8.37
N SER A 115 -2.89 9.88 9.69
CA SER A 115 -3.61 8.88 10.50
C SER A 115 -4.51 7.96 9.67
N TRP A 116 -4.14 6.68 9.63
CA TRP A 116 -5.09 5.64 9.24
C TRP A 116 -6.29 5.75 10.18
N GLU A 117 -7.34 6.43 9.75
CA GLU A 117 -8.64 6.27 10.35
C GLU A 117 -9.16 4.92 9.86
N PRO A 118 -9.43 3.96 10.76
CA PRO A 118 -10.22 2.81 10.37
C PRO A 118 -11.48 3.36 9.71
N LYS A 119 -11.85 2.86 8.54
CA LYS A 119 -13.22 3.03 8.06
C LYS A 119 -14.11 2.47 9.16
N GLU A 120 -14.69 3.34 9.98
CA GLU A 120 -15.52 2.97 11.13
C GLU A 120 -16.78 2.20 10.70
N ASP A 121 -17.10 2.20 9.41
CA ASP A 121 -18.17 1.37 8.88
C ASP A 121 -17.68 -0.05 8.55
N ILE A 122 -17.56 -0.86 9.60
CA ILE A 122 -17.55 -2.33 9.52
C ILE A 122 -18.98 -2.89 9.35
N GLY A 123 -19.88 -2.15 8.70
CA GLY A 123 -21.22 -2.62 8.34
C GLY A 123 -22.07 -3.05 9.53
N GLY A 124 -21.92 -2.38 10.68
CA GLY A 124 -22.67 -2.69 11.90
C GLY A 124 -22.40 -4.09 12.49
N LEU A 125 -21.28 -4.75 12.14
CA LEU A 125 -20.97 -6.12 12.59
C LEU A 125 -20.66 -6.22 14.10
N TRP A 126 -20.42 -5.10 14.78
CA TRP A 126 -20.18 -5.09 16.23
C TRP A 126 -20.81 -3.85 16.87
N ASN A 127 -21.86 -4.07 17.67
CA ASN A 127 -22.39 -3.13 18.62
C ASN A 127 -21.82 -3.51 19.98
N GLY A 128 -20.78 -2.82 20.45
CA GLY A 128 -20.05 -3.17 21.68
C GLY A 128 -20.89 -3.09 22.96
N GLY A 129 -21.77 -4.06 23.18
CA GLY A 129 -22.52 -4.32 24.40
C GLY A 129 -21.85 -5.38 25.27
#